data_AF-A0A3B5B0M4-F1
#
_entry.id   AF-A0A3B5B0M4-F1
#
_cell.length_a   1.000
_cell.length_b   1.000
_cell.length_c   1.000
_cell.angle_alpha   90.00
_cell.angle_beta   90.00
_cell.angle_gamma   90.00
#
_symmetry.space_group_name_H-M   'P 1'
#
loop_
_entity.id
_entity.type
_entity.pdbx_description
1 polymer ?
#
loop_
_entity_poly.entity_id
_entity_poly.type
_entity_poly.pdbx_seq_one_letter_code
_entity_poly.pdbx_strand_id
1 'polypeptide(L)' 'MDENSLSDSNVKVAVRVRPMNRREKDLKTKCVVEMEGNQTVLYSSVTNANKGDPR' A
#
# COMPACT_ATOMS: atom_id res chain seq x y z
N MET A 1 -10.92 -25.21 -19.85
CA MET A 1 -11.57 -23.91 -19.68
C MET A 1 -10.48 -22.98 -19.22
N ASP A 2 -9.76 -22.44 -20.19
CA ASP A 2 -8.52 -21.68 -20.00
C ASP A 2 -8.89 -20.24 -19.63
N GLU A 3 -8.95 -19.99 -18.31
CA GLU A 3 -9.17 -18.69 -17.72
C GLU A 3 -7.85 -17.92 -17.74
N ASN A 4 -7.47 -17.37 -18.89
CA ASN A 4 -6.35 -16.42 -18.95
C ASN A 4 -6.39 -15.53 -20.20
N SER A 5 -7.52 -14.86 -20.44
CA SER A 5 -7.58 -13.73 -21.38
C SER A 5 -7.89 -12.43 -20.63
N LEU A 6 -6.98 -12.05 -19.73
CA LEU A 6 -6.84 -10.66 -19.32
C LEU A 6 -5.40 -10.24 -19.61
N SER A 7 -5.25 -9.60 -20.77
CA SER A 7 -4.10 -8.84 -21.29
C SER A 7 -2.82 -9.61 -21.65
N ASP A 8 -2.62 -9.86 -22.95
CA ASP A 8 -1.32 -10.17 -23.60
C ASP A 8 -0.36 -8.97 -23.51
N SER A 9 -0.04 -8.54 -22.29
CA SER A 9 0.99 -7.54 -22.03
C SER A 9 2.28 -8.25 -21.62
N ASN A 10 3.33 -8.12 -22.42
CA ASN A 10 4.65 -8.70 -22.14
C ASN A 10 5.36 -8.11 -20.92
N VAL A 11 4.76 -7.10 -20.27
CA VAL A 11 5.33 -6.40 -19.10
C VAL A 11 4.73 -6.97 -17.84
N LYS A 12 5.59 -7.47 -16.94
CA LYS A 12 5.21 -7.91 -15.60
C LYS A 12 5.60 -6.84 -14.58
N VAL A 13 4.63 -6.42 -13.78
CA VAL A 13 4.84 -5.45 -12.70
C VAL A 13 4.76 -6.17 -11.36
N ALA A 14 5.65 -5.80 -10.44
CA ALA A 14 5.63 -6.30 -9.07
C ALA A 14 5.87 -5.14 -8.11
N VAL A 15 5.34 -5.28 -6.91
CA VAL A 15 5.49 -4.31 -5.82
C VAL A 15 6.05 -5.03 -4.59
N ARG A 16 6.86 -4.32 -3.80
CA ARG A 16 7.46 -4.85 -2.57
C ARG A 16 7.28 -3.85 -1.43
N VAL A 17 6.54 -4.24 -0.41
CA VAL A 17 6.46 -3.48 0.84
C VAL A 17 7.69 -3.82 1.69
N ARG A 18 8.44 -2.79 2.11
CA ARG A 18 9.55 -2.98 3.06
C ARG A 18 9.02 -3.00 4.49
N PRO A 19 9.71 -3.68 5.43
CA PRO A 19 9.45 -3.51 6.85
C PRO A 19 9.66 -2.06 7.31
N MET A 20 8.99 -1.69 8.41
CA MET A 20 9.18 -0.40 9.07
C MET A 20 10.61 -0.29 9.62
N ASN A 21 11.26 0.82 9.33
CA ASN A 21 12.61 1.14 9.81
C ASN A 21 12.57 1.57 11.29
N ARG A 22 13.75 1.70 11.91
CA ARG A 22 13.87 2.06 13.32
C ARG A 22 13.17 3.38 13.66
N ARG A 23 13.36 4.43 12.87
CA ARG A 23 12.73 5.75 13.08
C ARG A 23 11.20 5.66 13.08
N GLU A 24 10.63 4.91 12.15
CA GLU A 24 9.18 4.72 12.03
C GLU A 24 8.59 3.97 13.23
N LYS A 25 9.32 2.99 13.76
CA LYS A 25 8.93 2.28 14.99
C LYS A 25 9.05 3.18 16.23
N ASP A 26 10.17 3.90 16.35
CA ASP A 26 10.44 4.79 17.49
C ASP A 26 9.41 5.93 17.58
N LEU A 27 8.98 6.47 16.43
CA LEU A 27 7.95 7.52 16.33
C LEU A 27 6.51 6.97 16.27
N LYS A 28 6.31 5.65 16.36
CA LYS A 28 5.00 4.99 16.27
C LYS A 28 4.20 5.39 15.02
N THR A 29 4.89 5.54 13.88
CA THR A 29 4.26 5.88 12.61
C THR A 29 3.30 4.77 12.18
N LYS A 30 2.08 5.15 11.79
CA LYS A 30 1.09 4.21 11.27
C LYS A 30 1.53 3.67 9.90
N CYS A 31 1.58 2.35 9.75
CA CYS A 31 1.69 1.73 8.42
C CYS A 31 0.36 1.89 7.69
N VAL A 32 0.38 2.48 6.50
CA VAL A 32 -0.83 2.74 5.68
C VAL A 32 -0.89 1.88 4.43
N VAL A 33 0.02 0.92 4.28
CA VAL A 33 0.10 0.04 3.12
C VAL A 33 -0.13 -1.39 3.58
N GLU A 34 -1.02 -2.09 2.91
CA GLU A 34 -1.32 -3.50 3.12
C GLU A 34 -1.31 -4.25 1.79
N MET A 35 -0.95 -5.53 1.84
CA MET A 35 -0.94 -6.42 0.70
C MET A 35 -1.97 -7.52 0.94
N GLU A 36 -2.97 -7.62 0.07
CA GLU A 36 -3.97 -8.68 0.08
C GLU A 36 -3.79 -9.52 -1.19
N GLY A 37 -3.06 -10.63 -1.07
CA GLY A 37 -2.64 -11.43 -2.23
C GLY A 37 -1.83 -10.60 -3.22
N ASN A 38 -2.36 -10.42 -4.43
CA ASN A 38 -1.75 -9.63 -5.50
C ASN A 38 -2.22 -8.16 -5.53
N GLN A 39 -3.12 -7.77 -4.61
CA GLN A 39 -3.64 -6.42 -4.50
C GLN A 39 -2.87 -5.63 -3.45
N THR A 40 -2.61 -4.36 -3.74
CA THR A 40 -2.05 -3.41 -2.77
C THR A 40 -3.13 -2.43 -2.33
N VAL A 41 -3.37 -2.36 -1.03
CA VAL A 41 -4.32 -1.43 -0.42
C VAL A 41 -3.56 -0.28 0.24
N LEU A 42 -3.90 0.94 -0.15
CA LEU A 42 -3.37 2.17 0.44
C LEU A 42 -4.45 2.81 1.30
N TYR A 43 -4.27 2.80 2.61
CA TYR A 43 -5.14 3.48 3.55
C TYR A 43 -4.85 4.98 3.59
N SER A 44 -5.91 5.79 3.74
CA SER A 44 -5.73 7.21 4.02
C SER A 44 -4.98 7.39 5.34
N SER A 45 -3.95 8.25 5.35
CA SER A 45 -3.22 8.64 6.55
C SER A 45 -4.08 9.40 7.56
N VAL A 46 -5.30 9.76 7.16
CA VAL A 46 -6.17 10.74 7.78
C VAL A 46 -7.33 10.06 8.53
N THR A 47 -7.04 9.08 9.39
CA THR A 47 -8.08 8.51 10.30
C THR A 47 -8.23 9.31 11.60
N ASN A 48 -7.47 10.41 11.77
CA ASN A 48 -7.54 11.32 12.92
C ASN A 48 -7.41 12.83 12.54
N ALA A 49 -7.79 13.27 11.33
CA ALA A 49 -7.91 14.72 11.07
C ALA A 49 -9.34 15.22 11.27
N ASN A 50 -9.80 15.18 12.52
CA ASN A 50 -10.81 16.13 12.98
C ASN A 50 -10.12 17.36 13.58
N LYS A 51 -9.32 18.05 12.76
CA LYS A 51 -8.99 19.49 12.85
C LYS A 51 -8.09 19.79 11.65
N GLY A 52 -8.50 20.76 10.85
CA GLY A 52 -7.89 21.07 9.56
C GLY A 52 -6.39 21.33 9.62
N ASP A 53 -5.68 20.69 8.71
CA ASP A 53 -4.38 21.16 8.24
C ASP A 53 -4.51 21.28 6.70
N PRO A 54 -4.66 22.50 6.16
CA PRO A 54 -4.61 22.75 4.74
C PRO A 54 -3.14 22.81 4.32
N ARG A 55 -2.55 21.65 4.05
CA ARG A 55 -1.32 21.60 3.25
C ARG A 55 -1.67 21.64 1.78
#